data_AF-A0A448XLN6-F1
#
_entry.id   AF-A0A448XLN6-F1
#
_cell.length_a   1.000
_cell.length_b   1.000
_cell.length_c   1.000
_cell.angle_alpha   90.00
_cell.angle_beta   90.00
_cell.angle_gamma   90.00
#
_symmetry.space_group_name_H-M   'P 1'
#
loop_
_entity.id
_entity.type
_entity.pdbx_description
1 polymer ?
#
loop_
_entity_poly.entity_id
_entity_poly.type
_entity_poly.pdbx_seq_one_letter_code
_entity_poly.pdbx_strand_id
1 'polypeptide(L)'
;MDKPEVTDAQGQKNKRAKVAKVKNKMPAPIQITAEQLLREAKERELEVTPTPPQQKITSLAELRDFQLRKRKDYEDNIRKNRLAIQNWIKYAKFEESQGELQS
;
A
#
# COMPACT_ATOMS: atom_id res chain seq x y z
N MET A 1 23.66 56.87 -56.21
CA MET A 1 22.75 57.91 -55.68
C MET A 1 21.38 57.26 -55.54
N ASP A 2 20.83 56.93 -54.39
CA ASP A 2 21.25 57.08 -53.00
C ASP A 2 20.56 56.00 -52.18
N LYS A 3 21.29 55.36 -51.27
CA LYS A 3 20.72 54.75 -50.07
C LYS A 3 20.77 55.81 -48.96
N PRO A 4 19.84 55.73 -48.00
CA PRO A 4 20.35 55.62 -46.64
C PRO A 4 19.63 54.56 -45.79
N GLU A 5 20.48 53.75 -45.17
CA GLU A 5 20.40 53.07 -43.85
C GLU A 5 20.06 54.12 -42.76
N VAL A 6 19.52 53.89 -41.56
CA VAL A 6 19.59 52.86 -40.50
C VAL A 6 18.36 53.16 -39.57
N THR A 7 17.78 52.30 -38.72
CA THR A 7 18.29 51.97 -37.37
C THR A 7 17.49 50.84 -36.71
N ASP A 8 18.23 50.08 -35.90
CA ASP A 8 17.84 48.95 -35.07
C ASP A 8 16.78 49.22 -34.00
N ALA A 9 15.99 48.19 -33.67
CA ALA A 9 15.51 47.97 -32.30
C ALA A 9 15.19 46.49 -32.04
N GLN A 10 15.93 45.89 -31.09
CA GLN A 10 15.74 44.55 -30.57
C GLN A 10 14.39 44.39 -29.85
N GLY A 11 13.74 43.22 -29.96
CA GLY A 11 12.48 42.94 -29.27
C GLY A 11 12.21 41.45 -29.06
N GLN A 12 12.87 40.90 -28.04
CA GLN A 12 12.46 39.80 -27.14
C GLN A 12 11.50 38.69 -27.61
N LYS A 13 12.02 37.46 -27.43
CA LYS A 13 11.34 36.16 -27.35
C LYS A 13 9.89 36.26 -26.86
N ASN A 14 8.94 35.78 -27.65
CA ASN A 14 7.64 35.34 -27.13
C ASN A 14 7.42 33.86 -27.48
N LYS A 15 7.86 32.97 -26.57
CA LYS A 15 7.35 31.61 -26.49
C LYS A 15 5.87 31.73 -26.14
N ARG A 16 5.00 31.87 -27.16
CA ARG A 16 3.55 31.80 -26.96
C ARG A 16 3.27 30.48 -26.25
N ALA A 17 2.90 30.56 -24.97
CA ALA A 17 2.45 29.41 -24.21
C ALA A 17 1.33 28.77 -25.03
N LYS A 18 1.49 27.50 -25.40
CA LYS A 18 0.44 26.75 -26.10
C LYS A 18 -0.81 26.86 -25.24
N VAL A 19 -1.78 27.63 -25.71
CA VAL A 19 -3.07 27.83 -25.03
C VAL A 19 -3.61 26.43 -24.75
N ALA A 20 -3.80 26.10 -23.48
CA ALA A 20 -4.36 24.82 -23.09
C ALA A 20 -5.73 24.67 -23.79
N LYS A 21 -5.92 23.56 -24.52
CA LYS A 21 -7.20 23.28 -25.21
C LYS A 21 -8.33 23.43 -24.19
N VAL A 22 -9.27 24.31 -24.50
CA VAL A 22 -10.45 24.56 -23.67
C VAL A 22 -11.21 23.24 -23.54
N LYS A 23 -11.39 22.77 -22.31
CA LYS A 23 -12.17 21.57 -22.00
C LYS A 23 -13.65 21.96 -21.97
N ASN A 24 -14.52 21.04 -22.38
CA ASN A 24 -15.96 21.24 -22.36
C ASN A 24 -16.44 21.54 -20.92
N LYS A 25 -17.27 22.58 -20.76
CA LYS A 25 -17.85 23.02 -19.48
C LYS A 25 -19.33 22.65 -19.33
N MET A 26 -19.89 21.88 -20.26
CA MET A 26 -21.24 21.34 -20.10
C MET A 26 -21.34 20.53 -18.81
N PRO A 27 -22.50 20.54 -18.12
CA PRO A 27 -22.69 19.75 -16.91
C PRO A 27 -22.47 18.27 -17.22
N ALA A 28 -21.79 17.57 -16.31
CA ALA A 28 -21.60 16.14 -16.44
C ALA A 28 -22.96 15.42 -16.35
N PRO A 29 -23.26 14.46 -17.25
CA PRO A 29 -24.52 13.71 -17.19
C PRO A 29 -24.62 12.84 -15.94
N ILE A 30 -23.49 12.41 -15.38
CA ILE A 30 -23.39 11.66 -14.13
C ILE A 30 -22.49 12.45 -13.18
N GLN A 31 -22.98 12.68 -11.97
CA GLN A 31 -22.20 13.28 -10.90
C GLN A 31 -21.44 12.19 -10.13
N ILE A 32 -20.18 12.44 -9.81
CA ILE A 32 -19.39 11.55 -8.97
C ILE A 32 -19.90 11.70 -7.53
N THR A 33 -20.40 10.61 -6.96
CA THR A 33 -20.90 10.57 -5.58
C THR A 33 -19.83 10.04 -4.62
N ALA A 34 -20.02 10.30 -3.32
CA ALA A 34 -19.15 9.72 -2.30
C ALA A 34 -19.19 8.18 -2.30
N GLU A 35 -20.36 7.58 -2.53
CA GLU A 35 -20.48 6.11 -2.60
C GLU A 35 -19.65 5.55 -3.76
N GLN A 36 -19.67 6.18 -4.93
CA GLN A 36 -18.91 5.72 -6.09
C GLN A 36 -17.41 5.71 -5.80
N LEU A 37 -16.89 6.77 -5.16
CA LEU A 37 -15.48 6.84 -4.77
C LEU A 37 -15.12 5.78 -3.74
N LEU A 38 -15.97 5.56 -2.73
CA LEU A 38 -15.74 4.56 -1.68
C LEU A 38 -15.82 3.12 -2.23
N ARG A 39 -16.75 2.86 -3.15
CA ARG A 39 -16.88 1.57 -3.84
C ARG A 39 -15.67 1.28 -4.70
N GLU A 40 -15.28 2.23 -5.55
CA GLU A 40 -14.10 2.09 -6.42
C GLU A 40 -12.81 1.95 -5.61
N ALA A 41 -12.68 2.69 -4.49
CA ALA A 41 -11.55 2.55 -3.58
C ALA A 41 -11.51 1.16 -2.93
N LYS A 42 -12.66 0.64 -2.50
CA LYS A 42 -12.77 -0.71 -1.94
C LYS A 42 -12.44 -1.77 -2.97
N GLU A 43 -13.06 -1.73 -4.16
CA GLU A 43 -12.86 -2.70 -5.24
C GLU A 43 -11.42 -2.73 -5.78
N ARG A 44 -10.73 -1.59 -5.73
CA ARG A 44 -9.32 -1.52 -6.10
C ARG A 44 -8.41 -2.29 -5.16
N GLU A 45 -8.86 -2.60 -3.93
CA GLU A 45 -8.18 -3.47 -2.96
C GLU A 45 -6.64 -3.30 -2.93
N LEU A 46 -6.15 -2.06 -3.03
CA LEU A 46 -4.74 -1.77 -3.31
C LEU A 46 -3.78 -2.31 -2.22
N GLU A 47 -4.33 -2.63 -1.05
CA GLU A 47 -3.61 -3.09 0.15
C GLU A 47 -3.88 -4.56 0.50
N VAL A 48 -4.59 -5.33 -0.33
CA VAL A 48 -4.81 -6.75 -0.06
C VAL A 48 -3.51 -7.51 -0.34
N THR A 49 -2.83 -7.87 0.74
CA THR A 49 -1.73 -8.83 0.66
C THR A 49 -2.30 -10.19 0.28
N PRO A 50 -1.74 -10.89 -0.72
CA PRO A 50 -2.20 -12.22 -1.06
C PRO A 50 -2.02 -13.13 0.17
N THR A 51 -3.06 -13.91 0.48
CA THR A 51 -2.99 -14.89 1.56
C THR A 51 -1.80 -15.83 1.32
N PRO A 52 -0.94 -16.09 2.32
CA PRO A 52 0.18 -17.00 2.17
C PRO A 52 -0.28 -18.40 1.71
N PRO A 53 0.51 -19.11 0.89
CA PRO A 53 0.17 -20.46 0.46
C PRO A 53 0.07 -21.41 1.66
N GLN A 54 -0.86 -22.37 1.60
CA GLN A 54 -1.01 -23.39 2.63
C GLN A 54 0.18 -24.36 2.58
N GLN A 55 1.12 -24.21 3.51
CA GLN A 55 2.27 -25.11 3.64
C GLN A 55 1.85 -26.36 4.43
N LYS A 56 1.97 -27.54 3.82
CA LYS A 56 1.83 -28.83 4.52
C LYS A 56 3.16 -29.22 5.12
N ILE A 57 3.18 -29.53 6.41
CA ILE A 57 4.38 -30.01 7.11
C ILE A 57 4.46 -31.53 6.89
N THR A 58 5.56 -32.02 6.34
CA THR A 58 5.70 -33.44 5.96
C THR A 58 6.69 -34.20 6.81
N SER A 59 7.66 -33.51 7.42
CA SER A 59 8.69 -34.13 8.27
C SER A 59 8.73 -33.56 9.69
N LEU A 60 9.31 -34.32 10.62
CA LEU A 60 9.50 -33.88 12.02
C LEU A 60 10.48 -32.71 12.14
N ALA A 61 11.50 -32.64 11.26
CA ALA A 61 12.43 -31.52 11.23
C ALA A 61 11.72 -30.22 10.81
N GLU A 62 10.90 -30.28 9.77
CA GLU A 62 10.07 -29.14 9.34
C GLU A 62 9.07 -28.71 10.42
N LEU A 63 8.51 -29.67 11.17
CA LEU A 63 7.60 -29.37 12.29
C LEU A 63 8.33 -28.57 13.38
N ARG A 64 9.55 -28.97 13.75
CA ARG A 64 10.35 -28.26 14.75
C ARG A 64 10.76 -26.86 14.29
N ASP A 65 11.14 -26.71 13.03
CA ASP A 65 11.44 -25.41 12.45
C ASP A 65 10.22 -24.49 12.43
N PHE A 66 9.06 -25.03 12.06
CA PHE A 66 7.79 -24.30 12.08
C PHE A 66 7.42 -23.84 13.51
N GLN A 67 7.52 -24.74 14.49
CA GLN A 67 7.28 -24.43 15.90
C GLN A 67 8.20 -23.31 16.39
N LEU A 68 9.51 -23.40 16.11
CA LEU A 68 10.49 -22.39 16.51
C LEU A 68 10.16 -21.02 15.90
N ARG A 69 9.81 -21.00 14.61
CA ARG A 69 9.48 -19.76 13.89
C ARG A 69 8.22 -19.12 14.47
N LYS A 70 7.18 -19.92 14.73
CA LYS A 70 5.94 -19.47 15.37
C LYS A 70 6.14 -18.97 16.79
N ARG A 71 6.94 -19.68 17.59
CA ARG A 71 7.27 -19.29 18.97
C ARG A 71 7.95 -17.92 19.00
N LYS A 72 8.94 -17.72 18.13
CA LYS A 72 9.61 -16.42 17.97
C LYS A 72 8.64 -15.29 17.61
N ASP A 73 7.70 -15.52 16.69
CA ASP A 73 6.70 -14.51 16.32
C ASP A 73 5.82 -14.11 17.52
N TYR A 74 5.40 -15.07 18.34
CA TYR A 74 4.62 -14.77 19.55
C TYR A 74 5.45 -14.03 20.61
N GLU A 75 6.68 -14.47 20.87
CA GLU A 75 7.59 -13.81 21.80
C GLU A 75 7.92 -12.38 21.37
N ASP A 76 8.15 -12.15 20.08
CA ASP A 76 8.42 -10.82 19.55
C ASP A 76 7.19 -9.90 19.70
N ASN A 77 5.98 -10.43 19.50
CA ASN A 77 4.73 -9.69 19.74
C ASN A 77 4.52 -9.35 21.22
N ILE A 78 4.84 -10.28 22.12
CA ILE A 78 4.81 -10.06 23.57
C ILE A 78 5.88 -9.04 23.98
N ARG A 79 7.08 -9.11 23.41
CA ARG A 79 8.17 -8.17 23.70
C ARG A 79 7.81 -6.74 23.28
N LYS A 80 7.15 -6.58 22.12
CA LYS A 80 6.66 -5.28 21.63
C LYS A 80 5.50 -4.74 22.46
N ASN A 81 4.58 -5.61 22.91
CA ASN A 81 3.40 -5.19 23.67
C ASN A 81 3.15 -6.13 24.86
N ARG A 82 3.92 -5.94 25.93
CA ARG A 82 3.96 -6.83 27.09
C ARG A 82 2.64 -6.88 27.87
N LEU A 83 1.90 -5.77 27.91
CA LEU A 83 0.65 -5.65 28.66
C LEU A 83 -0.57 -6.19 27.91
N ALA A 84 -0.46 -6.43 26.59
CA ALA A 84 -1.54 -7.00 25.81
C ALA A 84 -1.72 -8.49 26.15
N ILE A 85 -2.59 -8.76 27.14
CA ILE A 85 -2.96 -10.12 27.60
C ILE A 85 -3.41 -11.02 26.45
N GLN A 86 -4.03 -10.45 25.40
CA GLN A 86 -4.45 -11.20 24.22
C GLN A 86 -3.27 -11.91 23.51
N ASN A 87 -2.07 -11.33 23.53
CA ASN A 87 -0.89 -11.96 22.95
C ASN A 87 -0.46 -13.19 23.77
N TRP A 88 -0.52 -13.08 25.09
CA TRP A 88 -0.24 -14.19 26.02
C TRP A 88 -1.27 -15.32 25.90
N ILE A 89 -2.56 -15.00 25.79
CA ILE A 89 -3.62 -16.00 25.61
C ILE A 89 -3.43 -16.76 24.28
N LYS A 90 -3.12 -16.04 23.19
CA LYS A 90 -2.85 -16.68 21.89
C LYS A 90 -1.63 -17.59 21.96
N TYR A 91 -0.57 -17.17 22.65
CA TYR A 91 0.63 -17.97 22.83
C TYR A 91 0.36 -19.22 23.68
N ALA A 92 -0.36 -19.09 24.79
CA ALA A 92 -0.73 -20.23 25.64
C ALA A 92 -1.57 -21.27 24.89
N LYS A 93 -2.58 -20.84 24.12
CA LYS A 93 -3.39 -21.72 23.26
C LYS A 93 -2.54 -22.42 22.19
N PHE A 94 -1.52 -21.73 21.66
CA PHE A 94 -0.61 -22.34 20.71
C PHE A 94 0.20 -23.47 21.37
N GLU A 95 0.82 -23.23 22.52
CA GLU A 95 1.58 -24.25 23.25
C GLU A 95 0.69 -25.43 23.70
N GLU A 96 -0.55 -25.15 24.13
CA GLU A 96 -1.57 -26.18 24.41
C GLU A 96 -1.83 -27.07 23.19
N SER A 97 -1.99 -26.48 22.01
CA SER A 97 -2.19 -27.24 20.75
C SER A 97 -0.98 -28.08 20.35
N GLN A 98 0.22 -27.75 20.83
CA GLN A 98 1.42 -28.56 20.58
C GLN A 98 1.54 -29.76 21.53
N GLY A 99 0.68 -29.84 22.55
CA GLY A 99 0.76 -30.86 23.59
C GLY A 99 1.97 -30.70 24.51
N GLU A 100 2.64 -29.54 24.48
CA GLU A 100 3.81 -29.22 25.32
C GLU A 100 3.40 -28.55 26.65
N LEU A 101 2.16 -28.75 27.11
CA LEU A 101 1.80 -28.42 28.48
C LEU A 101 2.50 -29.42 29.41
N GLN A 102 3.62 -29.00 29.98
CA GLN A 102 4.26 -29.65 31.10
C GLN A 102 3.22 -29.81 32.22
N SER A 103 2.67 -31.02 32.34
CA SER A 103 1.92 -31.47 33.52
C SER A 103 2.83 -31.59 34.72
#